data_AF-A0AAW9BUR3-F1
#
_entry.id   AF-A0AAW9BUR3-F1
#
_cell.length_a   1.000
_cell.length_b   1.000
_cell.length_c   1.000
_cell.angle_alpha   90.00
_cell.angle_beta   90.00
_cell.angle_gamma   90.00
#
_symmetry.space_group_name_H-M   'P 1'
#
loop_
_entity.id
_entity.type
_entity.pdbx_description
1 polymer ?
#
loop_
_entity_poly.entity_id
_entity_poly.type
_entity_poly.pdbx_seq_one_letter_code
_entity_poly.pdbx_strand_id
1 'polypeptide(L)'
;ERNRYRAGILSKLKAGFSSDDRNDFDAHTFQFSNFFEFNHRHRLVVDYRFRAQHEVRGEDITEGNGSAIDAPIEFNRNDVKTNYVFGSNGAKGRLEFGLGYSDKTYQNYRDGLPGRPNAKTKYNDFRAPNAHLEFYLRATPRTYWLVGTNQIVTEYQHRNSAQPSKD
;
A
#
# COMPACT_ATOMS: atom_id res chain seq x y z
N GLU A 1 -13.05 32.92 -7.74
CA GLU A 1 -12.60 31.58 -8.20
C GLU A 1 -13.59 30.54 -7.71
N ARG A 2 -13.75 29.39 -8.40
CA ARG A 2 -14.74 28.36 -8.03
C ARG A 2 -14.03 27.13 -7.49
N ASN A 3 -14.25 26.81 -6.22
CA ASN A 3 -13.78 25.58 -5.60
C ASN A 3 -14.45 24.38 -6.26
N ARG A 4 -13.71 23.28 -6.47
CA ARG A 4 -14.24 22.03 -7.02
C ARG A 4 -13.91 20.87 -6.10
N TYR A 5 -14.88 20.00 -5.91
CA TYR A 5 -14.71 18.73 -5.21
C TYR A 5 -15.18 17.59 -6.12
N ARG A 6 -14.43 16.49 -6.12
CA ARG A 6 -14.78 15.25 -6.80
C ARG A 6 -14.43 14.09 -5.88
N ALA A 7 -15.27 13.06 -5.87
CA ALA A 7 -14.99 11.82 -5.18
C ALA A 7 -15.23 10.63 -6.10
N GLY A 8 -14.52 9.55 -5.83
CA GLY A 8 -14.66 8.27 -6.51
C GLY A 8 -14.60 7.13 -5.51
N ILE A 9 -15.41 6.11 -5.76
CA ILE A 9 -15.37 4.83 -5.06
C ILE A 9 -15.06 3.76 -6.09
N LEU A 10 -14.17 2.84 -5.72
CA LEU A 10 -13.89 1.64 -6.50
C LEU A 10 -13.97 0.44 -5.56
N SER A 11 -14.69 -0.59 -6.00
CA SER A 11 -14.67 -1.91 -5.39
C SER A 11 -14.22 -2.93 -6.42
N LYS A 12 -13.36 -3.86 -6.00
CA LYS A 12 -12.88 -4.97 -6.83
C LYS A 12 -12.94 -6.26 -6.03
N LEU A 13 -13.54 -7.26 -6.66
CA LEU A 13 -13.59 -8.64 -6.18
C LEU A 13 -12.74 -9.49 -7.12
N LYS A 14 -11.93 -10.38 -6.57
CA LYS A 14 -11.17 -11.38 -7.32
C LYS A 14 -11.27 -12.71 -6.59
N ALA A 15 -11.77 -13.73 -7.26
CA ALA A 15 -11.75 -15.10 -6.76
C ALA A 15 -10.88 -15.98 -7.68
N GLY A 16 -10.30 -17.03 -7.13
CA GLY A 16 -9.58 -18.06 -7.88
C GLY A 16 -9.94 -19.42 -7.33
N PHE A 17 -10.10 -20.38 -8.23
CA PHE A 17 -10.44 -21.76 -7.92
C PHE A 17 -9.45 -22.69 -8.61
N SER A 18 -9.02 -23.74 -7.92
CA SER A 18 -8.04 -24.71 -8.39
C SER A 18 -8.58 -26.14 -8.27
N SER A 19 -7.91 -27.10 -8.90
CA SER A 19 -8.17 -28.53 -8.66
C SER A 19 -7.80 -28.97 -7.25
N ASP A 20 -6.96 -28.19 -6.57
CA ASP A 20 -6.62 -28.33 -5.14
C ASP A 20 -7.20 -27.12 -4.41
N ASP A 21 -8.34 -27.35 -3.75
CA ASP A 21 -9.18 -26.34 -3.07
C ASP A 21 -8.44 -25.53 -2.00
N ARG A 22 -7.35 -26.08 -1.47
CA ARG A 22 -6.39 -25.38 -0.60
C ARG A 22 -5.67 -24.20 -1.28
N ASN A 23 -5.89 -23.97 -2.58
CA ASN A 23 -5.46 -22.77 -3.29
C ASN A 23 -6.58 -21.76 -3.52
N ASP A 24 -7.82 -22.12 -3.20
CA ASP A 24 -8.96 -21.27 -3.47
C ASP A 24 -8.87 -20.02 -2.62
N PHE A 25 -9.24 -18.89 -3.21
CA PHE A 25 -9.18 -17.60 -2.54
C PHE A 25 -10.29 -16.69 -3.01
N ASP A 26 -10.66 -15.77 -2.13
CA ASP A 26 -11.38 -14.56 -2.45
C ASP A 26 -10.61 -13.33 -1.94
N ALA A 27 -10.58 -12.29 -2.75
CA ALA A 27 -9.85 -11.06 -2.46
C ALA A 27 -10.73 -9.86 -2.76
N HIS A 28 -10.69 -8.90 -1.84
CA HIS A 28 -11.51 -7.70 -1.85
C HIS A 28 -10.61 -6.49 -1.83
N THR A 29 -10.90 -5.51 -2.67
CA THR A 29 -10.27 -4.20 -2.62
C THR A 29 -11.34 -3.14 -2.65
N PHE A 30 -11.30 -2.25 -1.67
CA PHE A 30 -12.15 -1.06 -1.62
C PHE A 30 -11.25 0.17 -1.63
N GLN A 31 -11.58 1.14 -2.48
CA GLN A 31 -10.83 2.38 -2.58
C GLN A 31 -11.79 3.56 -2.60
N PHE A 32 -11.45 4.59 -1.84
CA PHE A 32 -12.13 5.88 -1.82
C PHE A 32 -11.12 6.98 -2.14
N SER A 33 -11.41 7.75 -3.18
CA SER A 33 -10.53 8.81 -3.69
C SER A 33 -11.26 10.15 -3.64
N ASN A 34 -10.64 11.13 -3.01
CA ASN A 34 -11.18 12.49 -2.87
C ASN A 34 -10.23 13.48 -3.52
N PHE A 35 -10.77 14.36 -4.34
CA PHE A 35 -10.04 15.41 -5.02
C PHE A 35 -10.66 16.76 -4.67
N PHE A 36 -9.86 17.62 -4.04
CA PHE A 36 -10.20 18.98 -3.70
C PHE A 36 -9.35 19.93 -4.54
N GLU A 37 -9.98 20.84 -5.27
CA GLU A 37 -9.34 21.95 -5.96
C GLU A 37 -9.87 23.23 -5.34
N PHE A 38 -9.09 23.81 -4.44
CA PHE A 38 -9.44 25.05 -3.74
C PHE A 38 -9.35 26.23 -4.70
N ASN A 39 -8.34 26.22 -5.59
CA ASN A 39 -8.27 27.13 -6.74
C ASN A 39 -7.30 26.57 -7.78
N HIS A 40 -7.00 27.37 -8.80
CA HIS A 40 -6.12 26.97 -9.91
C HIS A 40 -4.69 26.60 -9.49
N ARG A 41 -4.24 26.96 -8.27
CA ARG A 41 -2.89 26.66 -7.74
C ARG A 41 -2.89 25.66 -6.59
N HIS A 42 -4.02 25.39 -5.94
CA HIS A 42 -4.06 24.59 -4.72
C HIS A 42 -4.98 23.39 -4.90
N ARG A 43 -4.39 22.19 -4.88
CA ARG A 43 -5.12 20.92 -4.99
C ARG A 43 -4.70 19.96 -3.89
N LEU A 44 -5.63 19.17 -3.39
CA LEU A 44 -5.40 18.09 -2.43
C LEU A 44 -6.09 16.83 -2.93
N VAL A 45 -5.35 15.72 -2.94
CA VAL A 45 -5.89 14.38 -3.14
C VAL A 45 -5.78 13.61 -1.84
N VAL A 46 -6.85 12.91 -1.46
CA VAL A 46 -6.87 11.97 -0.34
C VAL A 46 -7.41 10.64 -0.82
N ASP A 47 -6.56 9.62 -0.76
CA ASP A 47 -6.88 8.25 -1.17
C ASP A 47 -6.82 7.33 0.05
N TYR A 48 -7.91 6.60 0.28
CA TYR A 48 -7.94 5.47 1.20
C TYR A 48 -8.16 4.18 0.42
N ARG A 49 -7.43 3.13 0.78
CA ARG A 49 -7.58 1.80 0.18
C ARG A 49 -7.51 0.72 1.24
N PHE A 50 -8.57 -0.08 1.32
CA PHE A 50 -8.61 -1.32 2.07
C PHE A 50 -8.42 -2.51 1.11
N ARG A 51 -7.65 -3.50 1.55
CA ARG A 51 -7.37 -4.73 0.81
C ARG A 51 -7.44 -5.92 1.76
N ALA A 52 -8.40 -6.82 1.53
CA ALA A 52 -8.36 -8.17 2.08
C ALA A 52 -7.86 -9.08 0.94
N GLN A 53 -6.64 -9.60 1.06
CA GLN A 53 -5.97 -10.34 -0.01
C GLN A 53 -5.22 -11.55 0.56
N HIS A 54 -4.62 -12.33 -0.34
CA HIS A 54 -3.78 -13.45 0.00
C HIS A 54 -2.40 -13.32 -0.65
N GLU A 55 -1.44 -14.05 -0.11
CA GLU A 55 -0.15 -14.36 -0.74
C GLU A 55 -0.28 -15.66 -1.51
N VAL A 56 0.40 -15.71 -2.66
CA VAL A 56 0.45 -16.91 -3.47
C VAL A 56 1.22 -17.98 -2.70
N ARG A 57 0.66 -19.18 -2.67
CA ARG A 57 1.28 -20.32 -2.00
C ARG A 57 2.60 -20.67 -2.69
N GLY A 58 3.68 -20.77 -1.91
CA GLY A 58 5.04 -20.95 -2.42
C GLY A 58 5.80 -19.64 -2.66
N GLU A 59 5.19 -18.48 -2.37
CA GLU A 59 5.86 -17.18 -2.36
C GLU A 59 6.00 -16.66 -0.91
N ASP A 60 6.88 -15.66 -0.74
CA ASP A 60 7.15 -14.94 0.51
C ASP A 60 7.31 -15.87 1.72
N ILE A 61 6.33 -15.89 2.63
CA ILE A 61 6.39 -16.66 3.89
C ILE A 61 6.42 -18.18 3.62
N THR A 62 5.84 -18.61 2.51
CA THR A 62 5.67 -20.04 2.17
C THR A 62 6.63 -20.53 1.11
N GLU A 63 7.65 -19.73 0.77
CA GLU A 63 8.67 -20.11 -0.19
C GLU A 63 9.31 -21.47 0.16
N GLY A 64 9.32 -22.37 -0.82
CA GLY A 64 9.82 -23.74 -0.67
C GLY A 64 9.01 -24.66 0.26
N ASN A 65 7.87 -24.21 0.80
CA ASN A 65 7.03 -25.00 1.70
C ASN A 65 5.52 -24.81 1.44
N GLY A 66 5.15 -24.38 0.24
CA GLY A 66 3.76 -24.10 -0.12
C GLY A 66 2.83 -25.31 0.06
N SER A 67 3.32 -26.54 -0.11
CA SER A 67 2.50 -27.75 0.05
C SER A 67 2.10 -28.07 1.51
N ALA A 68 2.71 -27.39 2.49
CA ALA A 68 2.47 -27.64 3.91
C ALA A 68 1.35 -26.80 4.51
N ILE A 69 0.77 -25.85 3.76
CA ILE A 69 -0.36 -25.03 4.23
C ILE A 69 -1.67 -25.52 3.62
N ASP A 70 -2.73 -25.47 4.41
CA ASP A 70 -4.07 -25.93 4.02
C ASP A 70 -4.95 -24.82 3.41
N ALA A 71 -4.47 -23.58 3.41
CA ALA A 71 -5.13 -22.43 2.80
C ALA A 71 -4.08 -21.36 2.42
N PRO A 72 -4.38 -20.45 1.47
CA PRO A 72 -3.51 -19.32 1.17
C PRO A 72 -3.28 -18.45 2.40
N ILE A 73 -2.12 -17.79 2.49
CA ILE A 73 -1.86 -16.85 3.58
C ILE A 73 -2.66 -15.58 3.33
N GLU A 74 -3.54 -15.21 4.26
CA GLU A 74 -4.42 -14.05 4.13
C GLU A 74 -3.90 -12.86 4.93
N PHE A 75 -4.15 -11.66 4.40
CA PHE A 75 -3.83 -10.41 5.07
C PHE A 75 -4.85 -9.32 4.76
N ASN A 76 -5.01 -8.43 5.73
CA ASN A 76 -5.69 -7.16 5.57
C ASN A 76 -4.65 -6.04 5.48
N ARG A 77 -4.86 -5.10 4.56
CA ARG A 77 -4.02 -3.92 4.40
C ARG A 77 -4.84 -2.65 4.24
N ASN A 78 -4.52 -1.66 5.07
CA ASN A 78 -5.04 -0.31 4.99
C ASN A 78 -3.94 0.61 4.45
N ASP A 79 -4.23 1.35 3.39
CA ASP A 79 -3.38 2.44 2.91
C ASP A 79 -4.15 3.76 2.96
N VAL A 80 -3.60 4.78 3.60
CA VAL A 80 -4.04 6.17 3.45
C VAL A 80 -2.91 6.94 2.77
N LYS A 81 -3.25 7.75 1.77
CA LYS A 81 -2.31 8.64 1.09
C LYS A 81 -2.93 10.01 0.88
N THR A 82 -2.14 11.04 1.08
CA THR A 82 -2.48 12.41 0.74
C THR A 82 -1.44 12.95 -0.23
N ASN A 83 -1.88 13.80 -1.16
CA ASN A 83 -0.97 14.55 -2.03
C ASN A 83 -1.49 15.97 -2.18
N TYR A 84 -0.76 16.92 -1.65
CA TYR A 84 -1.00 18.34 -1.79
C TYR A 84 -0.13 18.91 -2.90
N VAL A 85 -0.75 19.66 -3.82
CA VAL A 85 -0.07 20.27 -4.96
C VAL A 85 -0.24 21.78 -4.89
N PHE A 86 0.89 22.47 -4.87
CA PHE A 86 0.98 23.91 -5.04
C PHE A 86 1.56 24.26 -6.42
N GLY A 87 0.79 24.98 -7.24
CA GLY A 87 1.13 25.36 -8.61
C GLY A 87 0.05 24.92 -9.60
N SER A 88 -0.21 25.76 -10.60
CA SER A 88 -1.21 25.50 -11.63
C SER A 88 -0.68 24.60 -12.75
N ASN A 89 -1.60 24.00 -13.51
CA ASN A 89 -1.25 23.38 -14.78
C ASN A 89 -0.66 24.47 -15.70
N GLY A 90 0.61 24.32 -16.09
CA GLY A 90 1.28 25.37 -16.85
C GLY A 90 2.29 26.20 -16.07
N ALA A 91 2.33 26.10 -14.74
CA ALA A 91 3.22 26.91 -13.93
C ALA A 91 4.70 26.64 -14.24
N LYS A 92 5.53 27.69 -14.10
CA LYS A 92 6.99 27.54 -14.23
C LYS A 92 7.55 26.63 -13.13
N GLY A 93 6.98 26.67 -11.93
CA GLY A 93 7.31 25.79 -10.82
C GLY A 93 6.06 25.19 -10.18
N ARG A 94 6.17 23.96 -9.68
CA ARG A 94 5.13 23.26 -8.93
C ARG A 94 5.77 22.44 -7.81
N LEU A 95 5.19 22.50 -6.62
CA LEU A 95 5.60 21.73 -5.46
C LEU A 95 4.51 20.70 -5.14
N GLU A 96 4.91 19.46 -4.91
CA GLU A 96 4.04 18.39 -4.44
C GLU A 96 4.57 17.84 -3.12
N PHE A 97 3.69 17.69 -2.15
CA PHE A 97 3.99 17.14 -0.84
C PHE A 97 2.94 16.09 -0.51
N GLY A 98 3.38 14.91 -0.09
CA GLY A 98 2.46 13.87 0.33
C GLY A 98 2.88 13.18 1.60
N LEU A 99 1.87 12.69 2.29
CA LEU A 99 1.99 11.84 3.46
C LEU A 99 1.21 10.56 3.20
N GLY A 100 1.59 9.49 3.88
CA GLY A 100 0.82 8.28 3.82
C GLY A 100 1.18 7.32 4.92
N TYR A 101 0.36 6.30 5.03
CA TYR A 101 0.42 5.31 6.08
C TYR A 101 -0.10 3.99 5.52
N SER A 102 0.71 2.94 5.65
CA SER A 102 0.28 1.57 5.37
C SER A 102 0.26 0.76 6.67
N ASP A 103 -0.77 -0.04 6.87
CA ASP A 103 -0.84 -1.04 7.95
C ASP A 103 -1.20 -2.39 7.32
N LYS A 104 -0.36 -3.40 7.49
CA LYS A 104 -0.59 -4.78 7.01
C LYS A 104 -0.65 -5.71 8.20
N THR A 105 -1.70 -6.51 8.27
CA THR A 105 -1.89 -7.52 9.31
C THR A 105 -2.29 -8.85 8.67
N TYR A 106 -1.53 -9.91 8.94
CA TYR A 106 -1.90 -11.26 8.52
C TYR A 106 -3.04 -11.82 9.36
N GLN A 107 -3.94 -12.57 8.74
CA GLN A 107 -5.18 -13.06 9.38
C GLN A 107 -5.05 -14.51 9.86
N ASN A 108 -4.35 -15.36 9.12
CA ASN A 108 -4.17 -16.78 9.44
C ASN A 108 -2.71 -17.14 9.71
N TYR A 109 -2.47 -18.37 10.22
CA TYR A 109 -1.15 -18.89 10.60
C TYR A 109 -0.35 -17.99 11.58
N ARG A 110 -1.08 -17.27 12.44
CA ARG A 110 -0.55 -16.30 13.42
C ARG A 110 0.43 -16.92 14.41
N ASP A 111 0.23 -18.21 14.73
CA ASP A 111 0.96 -18.90 15.80
C ASP A 111 1.82 -20.06 15.31
N GLY A 112 1.90 -20.27 13.99
CA GLY A 112 2.74 -21.28 13.38
C GLY A 112 2.17 -21.74 12.05
N LEU A 113 3.05 -22.07 11.10
CA LEU A 113 2.70 -22.85 9.93
C LEU A 113 2.70 -24.35 10.28
N PRO A 114 1.89 -25.19 9.60
CA PRO A 114 1.99 -26.64 9.76
C PRO A 114 3.40 -27.12 9.40
N GLY A 115 3.96 -28.00 10.24
CA GLY A 115 5.36 -28.47 10.11
C GLY A 115 6.44 -27.41 10.41
N ARG A 116 6.07 -26.14 10.67
CA ARG A 116 6.99 -25.05 11.01
C ARG A 116 6.39 -24.14 12.09
N PRO A 117 6.27 -24.60 13.35
CA PRO A 117 5.63 -23.84 14.43
C PRO A 117 6.30 -22.50 14.77
N ASN A 118 7.58 -22.35 14.39
CA ASN A 118 8.34 -21.10 14.58
C ASN A 118 8.16 -20.10 13.43
N ALA A 119 7.64 -20.54 12.27
CA ALA A 119 7.29 -19.65 11.18
C ALA A 119 5.88 -19.12 11.46
N LYS A 120 5.77 -17.86 11.88
CA LYS A 120 4.51 -17.23 12.26
C LYS A 120 4.28 -15.99 11.41
N THR A 121 3.09 -15.85 10.85
CA THR A 121 2.78 -14.74 9.93
C THR A 121 2.83 -13.37 10.61
N LYS A 122 2.50 -13.32 11.92
CA LYS A 122 2.53 -12.08 12.72
C LYS A 122 3.88 -11.36 12.71
N TYR A 123 4.99 -12.07 12.50
CA TYR A 123 6.30 -11.43 12.42
C TYR A 123 6.49 -10.55 11.17
N ASN A 124 5.56 -10.60 10.22
CA ASN A 124 5.55 -9.76 9.03
C ASN A 124 4.43 -8.71 9.06
N ASP A 125 3.70 -8.56 10.18
CA ASP A 125 2.80 -7.43 10.38
C ASP A 125 3.64 -6.15 10.48
N PHE A 126 3.25 -5.11 9.76
CA PHE A 126 4.01 -3.87 9.75
C PHE A 126 3.13 -2.63 9.65
N ARG A 127 3.68 -1.53 10.14
CA ARG A 127 3.21 -0.17 9.86
C ARG A 127 4.27 0.57 9.09
N ALA A 128 3.86 1.33 8.09
CA ALA A 128 4.78 2.08 7.24
C ALA A 128 4.26 3.49 6.98
N PRO A 129 4.54 4.47 7.88
CA PRO A 129 4.42 5.87 7.53
C PRO A 129 5.37 6.23 6.39
N ASN A 130 4.91 7.07 5.48
CA ASN A 130 5.73 7.63 4.41
C ASN A 130 5.49 9.13 4.22
N ALA A 131 6.49 9.80 3.69
CA ALA A 131 6.43 11.20 3.31
C ALA A 131 7.24 11.41 2.03
N HIS A 132 6.72 12.21 1.11
CA HIS A 132 7.43 12.60 -0.09
C HIS A 132 7.29 14.09 -0.36
N LEU A 133 8.32 14.63 -1.02
CA LEU A 133 8.36 16.01 -1.48
C LEU A 133 8.95 16.02 -2.88
N GLU A 134 8.28 16.66 -3.82
CA GLU A 134 8.71 16.77 -5.21
C GLU A 134 8.59 18.22 -5.68
N PHE A 135 9.62 18.70 -6.38
CA PHE A 135 9.63 19.99 -7.03
C PHE A 135 9.82 19.82 -8.53
N TYR A 136 8.91 20.43 -9.28
CA TYR A 136 8.89 20.43 -10.73
C TYR A 136 9.22 21.83 -11.22
N LEU A 137 10.18 21.95 -12.13
CA LEU A 137 10.56 23.21 -12.78
C LEU A 137 10.48 23.07 -14.31
N ARG A 138 9.66 23.89 -14.94
CA ARG A 138 9.59 23.99 -16.40
C ARG A 138 10.77 24.82 -16.90
N ALA A 139 11.74 24.16 -17.53
CA ALA A 139 12.88 24.82 -18.17
C ALA A 139 12.53 25.40 -19.55
N THR A 140 11.69 24.69 -20.32
CA THR A 140 11.16 25.14 -21.62
C THR A 140 9.69 24.69 -21.75
N PRO A 141 8.92 25.10 -22.79
CA PRO A 141 7.54 24.65 -22.96
C PRO A 141 7.37 23.11 -23.00
N ARG A 142 8.43 22.37 -23.35
CA ARG A 142 8.40 20.89 -23.47
C ARG A 142 9.35 20.17 -22.50
N THR A 143 10.25 20.89 -21.81
CA THR A 143 11.26 20.30 -20.92
C THR A 143 11.00 20.67 -19.47
N TYR A 144 11.02 19.66 -18.59
CA TYR A 144 10.82 19.80 -17.15
C TYR A 144 11.97 19.15 -16.39
N TRP A 145 12.38 19.77 -15.29
CA TRP A 145 13.21 19.18 -14.26
C TRP A 145 12.32 18.74 -13.09
N LEU A 146 12.65 17.59 -12.51
CA LEU A 146 12.01 17.05 -11.32
C LEU A 146 13.11 16.72 -10.32
N VAL A 147 12.97 17.23 -9.10
CA VAL A 147 13.78 16.82 -7.95
C VAL A 147 12.83 16.41 -6.85
N GLY A 148 13.07 15.26 -6.23
CA GLY A 148 12.21 14.79 -5.15
C GLY A 148 12.91 13.87 -4.16
N THR A 149 12.27 13.69 -3.03
CA THR A 149 12.65 12.75 -1.98
C THR A 149 11.42 11.97 -1.55
N ASN A 150 11.63 10.71 -1.18
CA ASN A 150 10.62 9.84 -0.61
C ASN A 150 11.24 9.09 0.55
N GLN A 151 10.59 9.15 1.71
CA GLN A 151 11.01 8.51 2.94
C GLN A 151 9.91 7.55 3.38
N ILE A 152 10.29 6.30 3.62
CA ILE A 152 9.37 5.26 4.12
C ILE A 152 10.06 4.63 5.32
N VAL A 153 9.40 4.65 6.47
CA VAL A 153 9.86 3.96 7.67
C VAL A 153 8.95 2.76 7.85
N THR A 154 9.49 1.55 7.81
CA THR A 154 8.70 0.32 8.03
C THR A 154 9.01 -0.22 9.41
N GLU A 155 8.00 -0.37 10.24
CA GLU A 155 8.12 -0.89 11.61
C GLU A 155 7.31 -2.19 11.72
N TYR A 156 8.01 -3.28 12.01
CA TYR A 156 7.37 -4.58 12.25
C TYR A 156 6.77 -4.64 13.66
N GLN A 157 5.53 -5.09 13.77
CA GLN A 157 4.78 -5.05 15.03
C GLN A 157 5.19 -6.15 16.03
N HIS A 158 5.88 -7.19 15.54
CA HIS A 158 6.25 -8.35 16.34
C HIS A 158 7.72 -8.74 16.10
N ARG A 159 8.49 -8.86 17.18
CA ARG A 159 9.87 -9.35 17.12
C ARG A 159 9.90 -10.86 16.95
N ASN A 160 10.72 -11.35 16.03
CA ASN A 160 11.06 -12.76 15.93
C ASN A 160 12.42 -13.01 16.58
N SER A 161 12.45 -13.53 17.82
CA SER A 161 13.71 -13.80 18.53
C SER A 161 14.61 -14.84 17.87
N ALA A 162 14.09 -15.62 16.92
CA ALA A 162 14.85 -16.64 16.20
C ALA A 162 15.52 -16.13 14.92
N GLN A 163 15.24 -14.88 14.50
CA GLN A 163 15.82 -14.27 13.30
C GLN A 163 16.36 -12.87 13.62
N PRO A 164 17.39 -12.40 12.90
CA PRO A 164 17.84 -11.01 13.00
C PRO A 164 16.70 -10.04 12.68
N SER A 165 16.76 -8.81 13.22
CA SER A 165 15.79 -7.77 12.83
C SER A 165 15.86 -7.54 11.32
N LYS A 166 14.71 -7.24 10.70
CA LYS A 166 14.62 -6.87 9.28
C LYS A 166 14.83 -5.35 9.06
N ASP A 167 15.17 -4.63 10.13
CA ASP A 167 15.40 -3.19 10.16
C ASP A 167 16.82 -2.81 9.72
#